data_AF-A0A944F7F7-F1
#
_entry.id   AF-A0A944F7F7-F1
#
_cell.length_a   1.000
_cell.length_b   1.000
_cell.length_c   1.000
_cell.angle_alpha   90.00
_cell.angle_beta   90.00
_cell.angle_gamma   90.00
#
_symmetry.space_group_name_H-M   'P 1'
#
loop_
_entity.id
_entity.type
_entity.pdbx_description
1 polymer ?
#
loop_
_entity_poly.entity_id
_entity_poly.type
_entity_poly.pdbx_seq_one_letter_code
_entity_poly.pdbx_strand_id
1 'polypeptide(L)'
;MRFLALLAALVLTGCSPPGQDAPCTLMDMDSDVAVVWRPADFADSGGATIRLCVADTCTERDSGSPDDPVARASVRLADDIGPTTVPVRLTVTSRKGDKVVDDSAQVRLTEQHPNGPDCGPTAWTATFRADPVKGLTSPKGLSLQKK
;
A
#
# COMPACT_ATOMS: atom_id res chain seq x y z
N MET A 1 -45.13 -41.10 50.09
CA MET A 1 -45.06 -39.62 49.91
C MET A 1 -43.64 -39.32 49.43
N ARG A 2 -43.36 -39.23 48.12
CA ARG A 2 -43.46 -38.03 47.24
C ARG A 2 -42.96 -36.75 47.92
N PHE A 3 -41.85 -36.19 47.43
CA PHE A 3 -41.62 -34.76 47.13
C PHE A 3 -40.19 -34.63 46.58
N LEU A 4 -40.04 -34.76 45.25
CA LEU A 4 -39.82 -33.66 44.28
C LEU A 4 -38.36 -33.17 44.24
N ALA A 5 -37.64 -33.68 43.24
CA ALA A 5 -36.43 -33.06 42.71
C ALA A 5 -36.79 -31.69 42.11
N LEU A 6 -36.10 -30.64 42.53
CA LEU A 6 -36.16 -29.32 41.89
C LEU A 6 -34.82 -29.08 41.18
N LEU A 7 -34.85 -29.32 39.87
CA LEU A 7 -33.80 -28.90 38.93
C LEU A 7 -33.68 -27.37 38.97
N ALA A 8 -32.49 -26.88 39.30
CA ALA A 8 -32.11 -25.49 39.05
C ALA A 8 -31.65 -25.37 37.58
N ALA A 9 -32.51 -24.87 36.70
CA ALA A 9 -32.14 -24.49 35.35
C ALA A 9 -31.56 -23.07 35.37
N LEU A 10 -30.24 -22.96 35.30
CA LEU A 10 -29.55 -21.69 35.02
C LEU A 10 -29.67 -21.39 33.52
N VAL A 11 -30.67 -20.59 33.15
CA VAL A 11 -30.75 -19.98 31.82
C VAL A 11 -29.73 -18.85 31.73
N LEU A 12 -28.57 -19.14 31.12
CA LEU A 12 -27.63 -18.13 30.63
C LEU A 12 -28.29 -17.43 29.43
N THR A 13 -28.93 -16.29 29.69
CA THR A 13 -29.36 -15.39 28.62
C THR A 13 -28.12 -14.68 28.10
N GLY A 14 -27.60 -15.16 26.96
CA GLY A 14 -26.54 -14.47 26.23
C GLY A 14 -27.11 -13.20 25.60
N CYS A 15 -26.89 -12.06 26.25
CA CYS A 15 -27.08 -10.75 25.64
C CYS A 15 -25.90 -10.50 24.69
N SER A 16 -26.02 -10.87 23.41
CA SER A 16 -25.24 -10.20 22.38
C SER A 16 -25.84 -8.80 22.18
N PRO A 17 -25.09 -7.70 22.39
CA PRO A 17 -25.57 -6.38 22.04
C PRO A 17 -25.89 -6.34 20.53
N PRO A 18 -27.07 -5.87 20.11
CA PRO A 18 -27.39 -5.75 18.70
C PRO A 18 -26.51 -4.64 18.08
N GLY A 19 -25.49 -5.02 17.31
CA GLY A 19 -24.72 -4.07 16.51
C GLY A 19 -23.22 -4.33 16.28
N GLN A 20 -22.64 -5.47 16.66
CA GLN A 20 -21.17 -5.67 16.56
C GLN A 20 -20.68 -6.90 15.79
N ASP A 21 -21.52 -7.57 14.99
CA ASP A 21 -21.11 -8.83 14.33
C ASP A 21 -21.16 -8.76 12.80
N ALA A 22 -20.67 -7.67 12.19
CA ALA A 22 -20.27 -7.77 10.79
C ALA A 22 -18.94 -8.55 10.75
N PRO A 23 -18.88 -9.74 10.13
CA PRO A 23 -17.63 -10.49 10.08
C PRO A 23 -16.58 -9.72 9.27
N CYS A 24 -15.41 -9.49 9.85
CA CYS A 24 -14.27 -8.89 9.15
C CYS A 24 -13.76 -9.82 8.04
N THR A 25 -13.38 -9.26 6.89
CA THR A 25 -12.51 -9.98 5.96
C THR A 25 -11.11 -10.16 6.57
N LEU A 26 -10.34 -11.12 6.06
CA LEU A 26 -8.98 -11.41 6.54
C LEU A 26 -7.93 -11.02 5.48
N MET A 27 -8.08 -9.83 4.89
CA MET A 27 -7.09 -9.28 3.97
C MET A 27 -5.96 -8.63 4.76
N ASP A 28 -4.73 -8.99 4.45
CA ASP A 28 -3.55 -8.35 5.03
C ASP A 28 -3.12 -7.14 4.19
N MET A 29 -2.50 -6.15 4.82
CA MET A 29 -1.97 -4.98 4.13
C MET A 29 -0.86 -4.32 4.94
N ASP A 30 0.26 -4.07 4.28
CA ASP A 30 1.40 -3.36 4.86
C ASP A 30 1.28 -1.85 4.65
N SER A 31 1.84 -1.07 5.58
CA SER A 31 2.13 0.35 5.36
C SER A 31 3.30 0.51 4.40
N ASP A 32 3.13 1.28 3.32
CA ASP A 32 4.17 1.50 2.31
C ASP A 32 4.11 2.87 1.62
N VAL A 33 5.23 3.30 1.07
CA VAL A 33 5.21 4.29 -0.02
C VAL A 33 5.67 3.60 -1.29
N ALA A 34 4.92 3.80 -2.37
CA ALA A 34 5.20 3.18 -3.64
C ALA A 34 5.35 4.20 -4.78
N VAL A 35 6.13 3.79 -5.78
CA VAL A 35 6.11 4.39 -7.11
C VAL A 35 5.65 3.33 -8.11
N VAL A 36 4.79 3.75 -9.03
CA VAL A 36 4.30 2.95 -10.16
C VAL A 36 4.66 3.60 -11.48
N TRP A 37 4.86 2.81 -12.52
CA TRP A 37 5.17 3.32 -13.85
C TRP A 37 4.76 2.34 -14.93
N ARG A 38 4.72 2.81 -16.18
CA ARG A 38 4.67 1.94 -17.35
C ARG A 38 6.10 1.68 -17.81
N PRO A 39 6.56 0.43 -17.88
CA PRO A 39 7.88 0.09 -18.42
C PRO A 39 8.15 0.69 -19.81
N ALA A 40 7.12 0.77 -20.67
CA ALA A 40 7.20 1.40 -21.99
C ALA A 40 7.63 2.88 -21.95
N ASP A 41 7.35 3.62 -20.87
CA ASP A 41 7.76 5.02 -20.71
C ASP A 41 9.31 5.17 -20.65
N PHE A 42 10.07 4.07 -20.49
CA PHE A 42 11.54 4.04 -20.44
C PHE A 42 12.20 3.24 -21.57
N ALA A 43 11.43 2.66 -22.50
CA ALA A 43 11.90 1.72 -23.52
C ALA A 43 12.94 2.33 -24.47
N ASP A 44 12.75 3.57 -24.91
CA ASP A 44 13.66 4.27 -25.84
C ASP A 44 15.09 4.40 -25.30
N SER A 45 15.21 4.40 -23.98
CA SER A 45 16.48 4.47 -23.27
C SER A 45 17.12 3.10 -22.99
N GLY A 46 16.52 2.02 -23.51
CA GLY A 46 16.92 0.64 -23.23
C GLY A 46 16.45 0.14 -21.86
N GLY A 47 15.46 0.81 -21.26
CA GLY A 47 15.05 0.62 -19.87
C GLY A 47 15.83 1.51 -18.90
N ALA A 48 15.44 1.44 -17.63
CA ALA A 48 16.00 2.26 -16.56
C ALA A 48 16.08 1.51 -15.23
N THR A 49 16.90 2.02 -14.32
CA THR A 49 16.90 1.63 -12.91
C THR A 49 16.09 2.65 -12.14
N ILE A 50 15.04 2.20 -11.45
CA ILE A 50 14.14 3.00 -10.63
C ILE A 50 14.51 2.81 -9.16
N ARG A 51 14.95 3.87 -8.51
CA ARG A 51 15.27 3.89 -7.08
C ARG A 51 14.30 4.80 -6.33
N LEU A 52 13.60 4.22 -5.37
CA LEU A 52 12.71 4.93 -4.46
C LEU A 52 13.32 4.93 -3.08
N CYS A 53 13.49 6.10 -2.48
CA CYS A 53 13.88 6.24 -1.08
C CYS A 53 12.77 6.94 -0.30
N VAL A 54 12.51 6.45 0.92
CA VAL A 54 11.60 7.05 1.89
C VAL A 54 12.39 7.22 3.18
N ALA A 55 12.53 8.46 3.63
CA ALA A 55 13.53 8.81 4.64
C ALA A 55 14.93 8.26 4.24
N ASP A 56 15.48 7.37 5.05
CA ASP A 56 16.80 6.75 4.88
C ASP A 56 16.76 5.36 4.21
N THR A 57 15.56 4.81 3.97
CA THR A 57 15.39 3.46 3.42
C THR A 57 15.09 3.52 1.94
N CYS A 58 15.81 2.74 1.14
CA CYS A 58 15.66 2.72 -0.32
C CYS A 58 15.33 1.33 -0.86
N THR A 59 14.59 1.29 -1.96
CA THR A 59 14.38 0.11 -2.81
C THR A 59 14.71 0.47 -4.25
N GLU A 60 15.29 -0.49 -4.97
CA GLU A 60 15.68 -0.33 -6.37
C GLU A 60 15.09 -1.47 -7.21
N ARG A 61 14.62 -1.14 -8.41
CA ARG A 61 14.03 -2.08 -9.38
C ARG A 61 14.41 -1.67 -10.80
N ASP A 62 14.61 -2.64 -11.67
CA ASP A 62 14.61 -2.38 -13.11
C ASP A 62 13.23 -1.95 -13.60
N SER A 63 13.20 -1.14 -14.65
CA SER A 63 11.96 -0.61 -15.24
C SER A 63 11.03 -1.69 -15.79
N GLY A 64 11.52 -2.92 -15.99
CA GLY A 64 10.74 -4.06 -16.48
C GLY A 64 10.66 -4.15 -18.01
N SER A 65 9.89 -5.14 -18.50
CA SER A 65 9.67 -5.34 -19.93
C SER A 65 8.69 -4.28 -20.47
N PRO A 66 8.93 -3.65 -21.64
CA PRO A 66 8.01 -2.70 -22.25
C PRO A 66 6.58 -3.23 -22.47
N ASP A 67 6.42 -4.55 -22.57
CA ASP A 67 5.12 -5.22 -22.76
C ASP A 67 4.31 -5.35 -21.47
N ASP A 68 4.94 -5.17 -20.31
CA ASP A 68 4.24 -5.19 -19.04
C ASP A 68 3.42 -3.90 -18.87
N PRO A 69 2.14 -3.99 -18.44
CA PRO A 69 1.27 -2.83 -18.38
C PRO A 69 1.65 -1.85 -17.27
N VAL A 70 2.22 -2.36 -16.18
CA VAL A 70 2.65 -1.57 -15.02
C VAL A 70 3.72 -2.32 -14.24
N ALA A 71 4.65 -1.55 -13.68
CA ALA A 71 5.60 -2.02 -12.69
C ALA A 71 5.54 -1.14 -11.43
N ARG A 72 6.04 -1.68 -10.32
CA ARG A 72 5.97 -1.08 -8.98
C ARG A 72 7.28 -1.31 -8.22
N ALA A 73 7.66 -0.32 -7.43
CA ALA A 73 8.62 -0.43 -6.35
C ALA A 73 7.99 0.19 -5.10
N SER A 74 8.18 -0.42 -3.93
CA SER A 74 7.69 0.12 -2.67
C SER A 74 8.73 -0.03 -1.58
N VAL A 75 8.72 0.91 -0.65
CA VAL A 75 9.47 0.86 0.60
C VAL A 75 8.46 0.61 1.71
N ARG A 76 8.60 -0.52 2.40
CA ARG A 76 7.77 -0.86 3.56
C ARG A 76 8.11 0.07 4.72
N LEU A 77 7.06 0.50 5.41
CA LEU A 77 7.15 1.32 6.62
C LEU A 77 6.88 0.46 7.85
N ALA A 78 7.13 1.03 9.03
CA ALA A 78 6.68 0.42 10.27
C ALA A 78 5.15 0.29 10.29
N ASP A 79 4.63 -0.81 10.84
CA ASP A 79 3.19 -1.08 10.85
C ASP A 79 2.43 -0.06 11.73
N ASP A 80 3.10 0.54 12.73
CA ASP A 80 2.56 1.54 13.66
C ASP A 80 2.88 3.00 13.30
N ILE A 81 3.33 3.27 12.06
CA ILE A 81 3.83 4.59 11.61
C ILE A 81 2.81 5.75 11.77
N GLY A 82 1.50 5.46 11.67
CA GLY A 82 0.43 6.44 11.91
C GLY A 82 0.31 7.55 10.84
N PRO A 83 -0.52 8.59 11.13
CA PRO A 83 -0.82 9.70 10.22
C PRO A 83 0.31 10.72 10.11
N THR A 84 1.46 10.30 9.58
CA THR A 84 2.65 11.14 9.45
C THR A 84 2.91 11.63 8.02
N THR A 85 3.84 12.59 7.88
CA THR A 85 4.39 13.05 6.60
C THR A 85 5.82 12.54 6.47
N VAL A 86 6.14 11.90 5.35
CA VAL A 86 7.47 11.32 5.10
C VAL A 86 8.15 11.97 3.88
N PRO A 87 9.47 12.20 3.93
CA PRO A 87 10.24 12.60 2.76
C PRO A 87 10.39 11.43 1.79
N VAL A 88 10.26 11.71 0.50
CA VAL A 88 10.39 10.75 -0.60
C VAL A 88 11.37 11.31 -1.62
N ARG A 89 12.26 10.45 -2.13
CA ARG A 89 13.14 10.76 -3.27
C ARG A 89 13.03 9.66 -4.31
N LEU A 90 12.88 10.07 -5.56
CA LEU A 90 12.92 9.20 -6.73
C LEU A 90 14.18 9.52 -7.52
N THR A 91 14.95 8.49 -7.84
CA THR A 91 16.00 8.56 -8.85
C THR A 91 15.71 7.57 -9.95
N VAL A 92 15.75 8.00 -11.21
CA VAL A 92 15.65 7.12 -12.38
C VAL A 92 16.89 7.30 -13.22
N THR A 93 17.62 6.21 -13.45
CA THR A 93 18.85 6.23 -14.27
C THR A 93 18.62 5.39 -15.51
N SER A 94 18.72 5.99 -16.70
CA SER A 94 18.66 5.22 -17.93
C SER A 94 19.86 4.28 -18.07
N ARG A 95 19.67 3.13 -18.72
CA ARG A 95 20.79 2.19 -18.97
C ARG A 95 21.86 2.77 -19.91
N LYS A 96 21.51 3.77 -20.71
CA LYS A 96 22.45 4.52 -21.56
C LYS A 96 23.23 5.59 -20.78
N GLY A 97 22.85 5.89 -19.53
CA GLY A 97 23.55 6.83 -18.65
C GLY A 97 23.19 8.31 -18.86
N ASP A 98 22.51 8.65 -19.97
CA ASP A 98 22.32 10.04 -20.40
C ASP A 98 21.16 10.76 -19.70
N LYS A 99 20.21 10.01 -19.13
CA LYS A 99 18.96 10.55 -18.59
C LYS A 99 18.79 10.14 -17.14
N VAL A 100 18.84 11.14 -16.27
CA VAL A 100 18.61 11.01 -14.84
C VAL A 100 17.41 11.86 -14.44
N VAL A 101 16.39 11.22 -13.89
CA VAL A 101 15.38 11.92 -13.08
C VAL A 101 15.88 11.86 -11.64
N ASP A 102 15.94 13.00 -10.96
CA ASP A 102 16.15 13.09 -9.52
C ASP A 102 15.14 14.10 -8.97
N ASP A 103 14.16 13.60 -8.23
CA ASP A 103 13.05 14.40 -7.73
C ASP A 103 12.72 14.01 -6.29
N SER A 104 12.16 14.95 -5.53
CA SER A 104 11.82 14.73 -4.13
C SER A 104 10.53 15.44 -3.73
N ALA A 105 9.80 14.81 -2.82
CA ALA A 105 8.53 15.33 -2.31
C ALA A 105 8.38 15.01 -0.81
N GLN A 106 7.47 15.71 -0.16
CA GLN A 106 6.93 15.34 1.14
C GLN A 106 5.52 14.78 0.92
N VAL A 107 5.19 13.64 1.53
CA VAL A 107 3.87 13.04 1.37
C VAL A 107 3.26 12.69 2.71
N ARG A 108 2.01 13.12 2.91
CA ARG A 108 1.21 12.68 4.04
C ARG A 108 0.63 11.31 3.73
N LEU A 109 0.85 10.36 4.63
CA LEU A 109 0.30 9.02 4.50
C LEU A 109 -1.21 9.05 4.64
N THR A 110 -1.87 8.18 3.89
CA THR A 110 -3.33 8.01 3.91
C THR A 110 -3.66 6.68 4.57
N GLU A 111 -4.58 6.74 5.53
CA GLU A 111 -5.10 5.58 6.24
C GLU A 111 -5.87 4.65 5.30
N GLN A 112 -5.66 3.35 5.43
CA GLN A 112 -6.32 2.29 4.68
C GLN A 112 -6.84 1.24 5.66
N HIS A 113 -8.09 0.83 5.46
CA HIS A 113 -8.73 -0.24 6.22
C HIS A 113 -9.13 -1.37 5.27
N PRO A 114 -8.22 -2.31 4.95
CA PRO A 114 -8.49 -3.40 4.00
C PRO A 114 -9.71 -4.25 4.37
N ASN A 115 -10.07 -4.29 5.65
CA ASN A 115 -11.17 -5.12 6.16
C ASN A 115 -12.39 -4.33 6.66
N GLY A 116 -12.42 -3.01 6.42
CA GLY A 116 -13.44 -2.11 6.94
C GLY A 116 -13.00 -1.36 8.21
N PRO A 117 -13.71 -0.29 8.59
CA PRO A 117 -13.23 0.72 9.54
C PRO A 117 -12.92 0.18 10.94
N ASP A 118 -13.62 -0.85 11.40
CA ASP A 118 -13.45 -1.44 12.73
C ASP A 118 -12.62 -2.75 12.70
N CYS A 119 -12.05 -3.10 11.54
CA CYS A 119 -11.35 -4.35 11.31
C CYS A 119 -9.89 -4.09 10.95
N GLY A 120 -8.97 -4.66 11.73
CA GLY A 120 -7.54 -4.60 11.45
C GLY A 120 -7.12 -5.44 10.23
N PRO A 121 -5.91 -5.20 9.68
CA PRO A 121 -4.98 -4.16 10.10
C PRO A 121 -5.41 -2.77 9.59
N THR A 122 -4.83 -1.72 10.15
CA THR A 122 -4.83 -0.38 9.54
C THR A 122 -3.49 -0.17 8.88
N ALA A 123 -3.47 0.20 7.60
CA ALA A 123 -2.25 0.46 6.85
C ALA A 123 -2.15 1.94 6.46
N TRP A 124 -0.95 2.48 6.43
CA TRP A 124 -0.68 3.86 6.07
C TRP A 124 0.10 3.89 4.77
N THR A 125 -0.51 4.41 3.70
CA THR A 125 0.09 4.34 2.36
C THR A 125 0.17 5.66 1.63
N ALA A 126 1.11 5.74 0.69
CA ALA A 126 1.15 6.74 -0.35
C ALA A 126 1.63 6.12 -1.67
N THR A 127 1.15 6.62 -2.80
CA THR A 127 1.60 6.16 -4.12
C THR A 127 1.81 7.32 -5.06
N PHE A 128 2.93 7.29 -5.78
CA PHE A 128 3.26 8.21 -6.86
C PHE A 128 3.35 7.46 -8.18
N ARG A 129 3.22 8.18 -9.30
CA ARG A 129 3.72 7.73 -10.59
C ARG A 129 5.15 8.25 -10.79
N ALA A 130 6.04 7.38 -11.23
CA ALA A 130 7.33 7.79 -11.79
C ALA A 130 7.16 8.16 -13.26
N ASP A 131 7.30 9.44 -13.59
CA ASP A 131 7.26 9.97 -14.94
C ASP A 131 8.69 10.26 -15.44
N PRO A 132 9.07 9.81 -16.65
CA PRO A 132 10.44 9.94 -17.16
C PRO A 132 10.87 11.39 -17.42
N VAL A 133 9.96 12.37 -17.39
CA VAL A 133 10.26 13.79 -17.62
C VAL A 133 9.94 14.62 -16.39
N LYS A 134 8.83 14.33 -15.71
CA LYS A 134 8.30 15.14 -14.62
C LYS A 134 8.70 14.65 -13.22
N GLY A 135 9.26 13.45 -13.09
CA GLY A 135 9.58 12.89 -11.78
C GLY A 135 8.35 12.33 -11.05
N LEU A 136 8.19 12.70 -9.78
CA LEU A 136 7.11 12.23 -8.93
C LEU A 136 5.81 12.95 -9.29
N THR A 137 4.83 12.20 -9.79
CA THR A 137 3.53 12.74 -10.17
C THR A 137 2.38 11.94 -9.53
N SER A 138 1.15 12.45 -9.66
CA SER A 138 -0.04 11.72 -9.21
C SER A 138 -0.21 10.41 -9.98
N PRO A 139 -0.57 9.29 -9.32
CA PRO A 139 -0.83 8.02 -9.99
C PRO A 139 -2.18 8.00 -10.72
N LYS A 140 -3.02 9.03 -10.56
CA LYS A 140 -4.34 9.10 -11.23
C LYS A 140 -4.18 9.01 -12.75
N GLY A 141 -5.00 8.15 -13.37
CA GLY A 141 -4.97 7.89 -14.81
C GLY A 141 -3.97 6.82 -15.25
N LEU A 142 -3.14 6.30 -14.35
CA LEU A 142 -2.41 5.06 -14.59
C LEU A 142 -3.35 3.88 -14.31
N SER A 143 -3.72 3.10 -15.32
CA SER A 143 -4.53 1.90 -15.10
C SER A 143 -3.69 0.84 -14.40
N LEU A 144 -3.91 0.66 -13.09
CA LEU A 144 -3.23 -0.36 -12.29
C LEU A 144 -3.89 -1.74 -12.37
N GLN A 145 -5.01 -1.87 -13.09
CA GLN A 145 -5.72 -3.14 -13.24
C GLN A 145 -5.34 -3.82 -14.57
N LYS A 146 -4.89 -5.08 -14.48
CA LYS A 146 -4.95 -6.01 -15.61
C LYS A 146 -6.41 -6.33 -15.88
N LYS A 147 -6.88 -6.13 -17.12
CA LYS A 147 -8.13 -6.74 -17.58
C LYS A 147 -7.93 -8.22 -17.82
#